data_AF-A0A1M5Y227-F1
#
_entry.id   AF-A0A1M5Y227-F1
#
_cell.length_a   1.000
_cell.length_b   1.000
_cell.length_c   1.000
_cell.angle_alpha   90.00
_cell.angle_beta   90.00
_cell.angle_gamma   90.00
#
_symmetry.space_group_name_H-M   'P 1'
#
loop_
_entity.id
_entity.type
_entity.pdbx_description
1 polymer ?
#
loop_
_entity_poly.entity_id
_entity_poly.type
_entity_poly.pdbx_seq_one_letter_code
_entity_poly.pdbx_strand_id
1 'polypeptide(L)' 'MPIINPVVLNKEKIYETEESCLSLIGFRKTKRYEKIEVEYLDRNFKKQKKVFTGFTAQIIQHEMDHFEGIII' A
#
# COMPACT_ATOMS: atom_id res chain seq x y z
N MET A 1 -3.14 8.24 -9.10
CA MET A 1 -1.99 9.17 -8.93
C MET A 1 -0.74 8.32 -8.81
N PRO A 2 0.31 8.55 -9.62
CA PRO A 2 1.52 7.75 -9.51
C PRO A 2 2.21 8.02 -8.18
N ILE A 3 2.61 6.94 -7.51
CA ILE A 3 3.46 6.91 -6.33
C ILE A 3 4.74 6.22 -6.77
N ILE A 4 5.80 6.98 -7.01
CA ILE A 4 7.03 6.47 -7.59
C ILE A 4 8.05 6.24 -6.46
N ASN A 5 8.69 5.07 -6.46
CA ASN A 5 9.66 4.63 -5.45
C ASN A 5 9.17 4.85 -4.00
N PRO A 6 7.98 4.34 -3.62
CA PRO A 6 7.49 4.48 -2.26
C PRO A 6 8.35 3.74 -1.24
N VAL A 7 8.52 4.35 -0.07
CA VAL A 7 9.12 3.74 1.12
C VAL A 7 8.19 3.99 2.30
N VAL A 8 7.79 2.92 2.98
CA VAL A 8 6.98 3.04 4.21
C VAL A 8 7.91 3.37 5.38
N LEU A 9 7.71 4.53 5.99
CA LEU A 9 8.49 5.02 7.14
C LEU A 9 7.90 4.57 8.47
N ASN A 10 6.56 4.44 8.54
CA ASN A 10 5.86 4.03 9.76
C ASN A 10 4.57 3.26 9.42
N LYS A 11 4.17 2.33 10.29
CA LYS A 11 3.01 1.45 10.17
C LYS A 11 2.31 1.32 11.53
N GLU A 12 1.00 1.56 11.57
CA GLU A 12 0.21 1.53 12.80
C GLU A 12 -1.09 0.72 12.61
N LYS A 13 -1.53 0.05 13.68
CA LYS A 13 -2.80 -0.69 13.80
C LYS A 13 -3.00 -1.79 12.75
N ILE A 14 -2.56 -3.00 13.07
CA ILE A 14 -2.82 -4.18 12.23
C ILE A 14 -4.31 -4.54 12.31
N TYR A 15 -4.92 -4.82 11.17
CA TYR A 15 -6.28 -5.35 11.07
C TYR A 15 -6.37 -6.43 9.98
N GLU A 16 -7.38 -7.29 10.11
CA GLU A 16 -7.70 -8.30 9.10
C GLU A 16 -8.67 -7.72 8.07
N THR A 17 -8.42 -8.03 6.80
CA THR A 17 -9.22 -7.56 5.67
C THR A 17 -9.27 -8.62 4.58
N GLU A 18 -10.09 -8.36 3.55
CA GLU A 18 -10.13 -9.16 2.34
C GLU A 18 -9.71 -8.30 1.14
N GLU A 19 -8.90 -8.87 0.26
CA GLU A 19 -8.41 -8.22 -0.95
C GLU A 19 -8.68 -9.11 -2.17
N SER A 20 -8.87 -8.46 -3.31
CA SER A 20 -8.76 -9.07 -4.63
C SER A 20 -7.63 -8.39 -5.38
N CYS A 21 -7.09 -9.07 -6.39
CA CYS A 21 -6.06 -8.53 -7.26
C CYS A 21 -6.50 -8.74 -8.70
N LEU A 22 -6.24 -7.80 -9.60
CA LEU A 22 -6.53 -8.00 -11.03
C LEU A 22 -5.77 -9.19 -11.62
N SER A 23 -4.65 -9.58 -11.00
CA SER A 23 -3.85 -10.75 -11.38
C SER A 23 -4.42 -12.08 -10.85
N LEU A 24 -5.48 -12.07 -10.03
CA LEU A 24 -6.03 -13.27 -9.39
C LEU A 24 -7.56 -13.27 -9.44
N ILE A 25 -8.15 -14.46 -9.53
CA ILE A 25 -9.60 -14.61 -9.38
C ILE A 25 -9.95 -14.72 -7.88
N GLY A 26 -11.02 -14.03 -7.47
CA GLY A 26 -11.60 -14.13 -6.13
C GLY A 26 -10.99 -13.20 -5.08
N PHE A 27 -11.40 -13.41 -3.83
CA PHE A 27 -10.94 -12.66 -2.65
C PHE A 27 -10.12 -13.55 -1.73
N ARG A 28 -9.13 -12.98 -1.05
CA ARG A 28 -8.26 -13.63 -0.06
C ARG A 28 -8.17 -12.78 1.20
N LYS A 29 -8.09 -13.44 2.35
CA LYS A 29 -7.86 -12.78 3.65
C LYS A 29 -6.39 -12.40 3.77
N THR A 30 -6.13 -11.19 4.27
CA THR A 30 -4.78 -10.71 4.56
C THR A 30 -4.77 -9.76 5.75
N LYS A 31 -3.57 -9.37 6.20
CA LYS A 31 -3.37 -8.41 7.29
C LYS A 31 -2.73 -7.15 6.75
N ARG A 32 -3.27 -6.01 7.16
CA ARG A 32 -2.81 -4.68 6.73
C ARG A 32 -2.71 -3.73 7.92
N TYR A 33 -1.96 -2.67 7.74
CA TYR A 33 -1.90 -1.56 8.68
C TYR A 33 -2.92 -0.50 8.30
N GLU A 34 -3.79 -0.11 9.24
CA GLU A 34 -4.85 0.87 9.02
C GLU A 34 -4.28 2.27 8.72
N LYS A 35 -3.05 2.54 9.16
CA LYS A 35 -2.34 3.80 8.94
C LYS A 35 -0.88 3.56 8.59
N ILE A 36 -0.41 4.19 7.52
CA ILE A 36 0.98 4.15 7.07
C ILE A 36 1.49 5.56 6.76
N GLU A 37 2.76 5.84 7.07
CA GLU A 37 3.47 7.02 6.58
C GLU A 37 4.39 6.60 5.43
N VAL A 38 4.26 7.25 4.28
CA VAL A 38 4.99 6.89 3.05
C VAL A 38 5.74 8.10 2.51
N GLU A 39 7.03 7.90 2.23
CA GLU A 39 7.83 8.81 1.40
C GLU A 39 7.82 8.29 -0.05
N TYR A 40 7.60 9.15 -1.03
CA TYR A 40 7.56 8.78 -2.44
C TYR A 40 7.82 9.99 -3.36
N LEU A 41 7.99 9.75 -4.66
CA LEU A 41 8.03 10.79 -5.69
C LEU A 41 6.67 10.90 -6.40
N ASP A 42 6.17 12.12 -6.57
CA ASP A 42 4.97 12.35 -7.37
C ASP A 42 5.25 12.31 -8.89
N ARG A 43 4.21 12.54 -9.70
CA ARG A 43 4.30 12.54 -11.17
C ARG A 43 5.33 13.51 -11.75
N ASN A 44 5.72 14.53 -11.00
CA ASN A 44 6.72 15.53 -11.39
C ASN A 44 8.08 15.25 -10.73
N PHE A 45 8.28 14.04 -10.20
CA PHE A 45 9.47 13.62 -9.45
C PHE A 45 9.78 14.50 -8.22
N LYS A 46 8.76 15.14 -7.63
CA LYS A 46 8.93 15.87 -6.39
C LYS A 46 8.72 14.94 -5.20
N LYS A 47 9.61 15.03 -4.21
CA LYS A 47 9.48 14.27 -2.95
C LYS A 47 8.21 14.66 -2.21
N GLN A 48 7.48 13.65 -1.78
CA GLN A 48 6.29 13.74 -0.96
C GLN A 48 6.49 12.87 0.27
N LYS A 49 5.99 13.32 1.41
CA LYS A 49 5.90 12.55 2.65
C LYS A 49 4.49 12.71 3.18
N LYS A 50 3.73 11.61 3.24
CA LYS A 50 2.29 11.66 3.53
C LYS A 50 1.83 10.46 4.35
N VAL A 51 0.90 10.73 5.25
CA VAL A 51 0.16 9.70 5.99
C VAL A 51 -1.08 9.30 5.19
N PHE A 52 -1.26 8.00 4.99
CA PHE A 52 -2.43 7.39 4.39
C PHE A 52 -3.14 6.52 5.42
N THR A 53 -4.47 6.46 5.36
CA THR A 53 -5.30 5.71 6.29
C THR A 53 -6.40 4.92 5.58
N GLY A 54 -6.95 3.93 6.29
CA GLY A 54 -8.07 3.11 5.85
C GLY A 54 -7.80 2.43 4.52
N PHE A 55 -8.81 2.43 3.63
CA PHE A 55 -8.73 1.73 2.35
C PHE A 55 -7.60 2.22 1.42
N THR A 56 -7.21 3.49 1.51
CA THR A 56 -6.07 3.99 0.70
C THR A 56 -4.75 3.41 1.20
N ALA A 57 -4.58 3.30 2.52
CA ALA A 57 -3.41 2.63 3.09
C ALA A 57 -3.37 1.15 2.68
N GLN A 58 -4.53 0.47 2.68
CA GLN A 58 -4.67 -0.90 2.23
C GLN A 58 -4.18 -1.09 0.79
N ILE A 59 -4.70 -0.29 -0.15
CA ILE A 59 -4.30 -0.36 -1.57
C ILE A 59 -2.81 -0.10 -1.73
N ILE A 60 -2.25 0.91 -1.07
CA ILE A 60 -0.82 1.22 -1.21
C ILE A 60 0.04 0.04 -0.75
N GLN A 61 -0.31 -0.60 0.37
CA GLN A 61 0.39 -1.80 0.84
C GLN A 61 0.29 -2.95 -0.18
N HIS A 62 -0.89 -3.18 -0.76
CA HIS A 62 -1.09 -4.19 -1.81
C HIS A 62 -0.20 -3.93 -3.03
N GLU A 63 -0.21 -2.71 -3.56
CA GLU A 63 0.58 -2.37 -4.74
C GLU A 63 2.08 -2.39 -4.45
N MET A 64 2.49 -2.10 -3.21
CA MET A 64 3.88 -2.22 -2.78
C MET A 64 4.36 -3.67 -2.70
N ASP A 65 3.53 -4.60 -2.23
CA ASP A 65 3.86 -6.04 -2.17
C ASP A 65 4.24 -6.58 -3.57
N HIS A 66 3.55 -6.13 -4.63
CA HIS A 66 3.88 -6.53 -6.01
C HIS A 66 5.31 -6.17 -6.41
N PHE A 67 5.86 -5.05 -5.93
CA PHE A 67 7.25 -4.66 -6.21
C PHE A 67 8.26 -5.54 -5.46
N GLU A 68 7.84 -6.21 -4.39
CA GLU A 68 8.65 -7.16 -3.63
C GLU A 68 8.41 -8.62 -4.09
N GLY A 69 7.57 -8.83 -5.10
CA GLY A 69 7.17 -10.17 -5.57
C GLY A 69 6.28 -10.92 -4.60
N ILE A 70 5.66 -10.22 -3.64
CA ILE A 70 4.71 -10.76 -2.67
C ILE A 70 3.31 -10.61 -3.26
N ILE A 71 2.54 -11.70 -3.21
CA ILE A 71 1.17 -11.75 -3.71
C ILE A 71 0.25 -12.17 -2.55
N ILE A 72 -0.91 -11.52 -2.46
CA ILE A 72 -1.94 -11.76 -1.44
C ILE A 72 -2.55 -13.17 -1.45
#